data_AF-A0A1N7BEG6-F1
#
_entry.id   AF-A0A1N7BEG6-F1
#
_cell.length_a   1.000
_cell.length_b   1.000
_cell.length_c   1.000
_cell.angle_alpha   90.00
_cell.angle_beta   90.00
_cell.angle_gamma   90.00
#
_symmetry.space_group_name_H-M   'P 1'
#
loop_
_entity.id
_entity.type
_entity.pdbx_description
1 polymer ?
#
loop_
_entity_poly.entity_id
_entity_poly.type
_entity_poly.pdbx_seq_one_letter_code
_entity_poly.pdbx_strand_id
1 'polypeptide(L)' 'MRDMNAARIGLWLVVLGGLALFPATYFGMGVGTTTSEYVLLYAAVLAVGFGIAFWLLHILRTFSVEWTT' A
#
# COMPACT_ATOMS: atom_id res chain seq x y z
N MET A 1 19.39 -10.19 5.88
CA MET A 1 18.88 -10.39 4.50
C MET A 1 17.36 -10.50 4.42
N ARG A 2 16.67 -11.32 5.26
CA ARG A 2 15.20 -11.43 5.23
C ARG A 2 14.45 -10.12 5.52
N ASP A 3 14.93 -9.30 6.44
CA ASP A 3 14.24 -8.06 6.84
C ASP A 3 14.30 -6.95 5.77
N MET A 4 15.39 -6.89 4.99
CA MET A 4 15.51 -5.95 3.87
C MET A 4 14.53 -6.27 2.74
N ASN A 5 14.25 -7.56 2.49
CA ASN A 5 13.26 -7.96 1.48
C ASN A 5 11.84 -7.58 1.90
N ALA A 6 11.51 -7.74 3.19
CA ALA A 6 10.21 -7.36 3.73
C ALA A 6 9.96 -5.84 3.57
N ALA A 7 10.91 -5.00 3.98
CA ALA A 7 10.82 -3.55 3.80
C ALA A 7 10.64 -3.14 2.33
N ARG A 8 11.39 -3.79 1.44
CA ARG A 8 11.34 -3.55 -0.01
C ARG A 8 9.99 -3.95 -0.60
N ILE A 9 9.41 -5.07 -0.18
CA ILE A 9 8.07 -5.51 -0.60
C ILE A 9 6.99 -4.51 -0.13
N GLY A 10 7.06 -4.06 1.13
CA GLY A 10 6.14 -3.04 1.65
C GLY A 10 6.20 -1.74 0.85
N LEU A 11 7.42 -1.27 0.53
CA LEU A 11 7.63 -0.09 -0.29
C LEU A 11 7.01 -0.24 -1.69
N TRP A 12 7.21 -1.38 -2.35
CA TRP A 12 6.63 -1.64 -3.67
C TRP A 12 5.11 -1.72 -3.65
N LEU A 13 4.50 -2.26 -2.59
CA LEU A 13 3.04 -2.28 -2.43
C LEU A 13 2.46 -0.86 -2.31
N VAL A 14 3.12 0.04 -1.58
CA VAL A 14 2.70 1.46 -1.49
C VAL A 14 2.81 2.15 -2.84
N VAL A 15 3.92 1.96 -3.56
CA VAL A 15 4.14 2.59 -4.87
C VAL A 15 3.14 2.09 -5.90
N LEU A 16 2.94 0.77 -6.01
CA LEU A 16 2.01 0.17 -6.96
C LEU A 16 0.55 0.49 -6.63
N GLY A 17 0.17 0.43 -5.35
CA GLY A 17 -1.16 0.85 -4.90
C GLY A 17 -1.41 2.32 -5.16
N GLY A 18 -0.42 3.19 -4.90
CA GLY A 18 -0.52 4.63 -5.16
C GLY A 18 -0.67 4.96 -6.64
N LEU A 19 0.08 4.27 -7.51
CA LEU A 19 -0.06 4.40 -8.96
C LEU A 19 -1.43 3.93 -9.45
N ALA A 20 -2.02 2.91 -8.83
CA ALA A 20 -3.36 2.43 -9.16
C ALA A 20 -4.49 3.37 -8.69
N LEU A 21 -4.24 4.21 -7.68
CA LEU A 21 -5.22 5.20 -7.22
C LEU A 21 -5.49 6.30 -8.27
N PHE A 22 -4.49 6.67 -9.08
CA PHE A 22 -4.66 7.72 -10.10
C PHE A 22 -5.71 7.37 -11.17
N PRO A 23 -5.64 6.23 -11.88
CA PRO A 23 -6.71 5.83 -12.80
C PRO A 23 -8.02 5.58 -12.05
N ALA A 24 -8.00 4.90 -10.89
CA ALA A 24 -9.21 4.57 -10.16
C ALA A 24 -10.02 5.80 -9.70
N THR A 25 -9.34 6.88 -9.29
CA THR A 25 -9.98 8.15 -8.93
C THR A 25 -10.42 8.95 -10.15
N TYR A 26 -9.63 8.93 -11.24
CA TYR A 26 -9.98 9.61 -12.49
C TYR A 26 -11.22 9.00 -13.17
N PHE A 27 -11.34 7.66 -13.19
CA PHE A 27 -12.54 6.97 -13.68
C PHE A 27 -13.76 7.24 -12.78
N GLY A 28 -13.58 7.36 -11.47
CA GLY A 28 -14.67 7.66 -10.52
C GLY A 28 -15.24 9.08 -10.59
N MET A 29 -14.50 10.04 -11.18
CA MET A 29 -14.93 11.44 -11.28
C MET A 29 -15.68 11.79 -12.58
N GLY A 30 -15.68 10.90 -13.59
CA GLY A 30 -16.08 11.27 -14.96
C GLY A 30 -17.34 10.59 -15.53
N VAL A 31 -17.75 9.43 -15.03
CA VAL A 31 -18.83 8.65 -15.64
C VAL A 31 -19.60 7.93 -14.53
N GLY A 32 -20.93 7.81 -14.65
CA GLY A 32 -21.75 7.03 -13.73
C GLY A 32 -21.12 5.65 -13.52
N THR A 33 -20.58 5.46 -12.32
CA THR A 33 -19.64 4.38 -12.03
C THR A 33 -20.33 3.04 -12.03
N THR A 34 -19.74 2.06 -12.70
CA THR A 34 -20.22 0.67 -12.65
C THR A 34 -19.63 -0.05 -11.44
N THR A 35 -20.29 -1.09 -10.93
CA THR A 35 -19.87 -1.86 -9.75
C THR A 35 -18.42 -2.35 -9.82
N SER A 36 -17.91 -2.59 -11.04
CA SER A 36 -16.55 -3.07 -11.29
C SER A 36 -15.44 -2.03 -11.00
N GLU A 37 -15.73 -0.73 -11.21
CA GLU A 37 -14.77 0.35 -11.00
C GLU A 37 -14.54 0.61 -9.51
N TYR A 38 -15.58 0.43 -8.69
CA TYR A 38 -15.46 0.46 -7.24
C TYR A 38 -14.58 -0.67 -6.70
N VAL A 39 -14.69 -1.88 -7.26
CA VAL A 39 -13.84 -3.01 -6.85
C VAL A 39 -12.35 -2.70 -7.06
N LEU A 40 -12.01 -2.09 -8.20
CA LEU A 40 -10.63 -1.67 -8.49
C LEU A 40 -10.16 -0.57 -7.54
N LEU A 41 -11.02 0.42 -7.26
CA LEU A 41 -10.70 1.49 -6.30
C LEU A 41 -10.46 0.92 -4.89
N TYR A 42 -11.36 0.08 -4.39
CA TYR A 42 -11.21 -0.55 -3.07
C TYR A 42 -9.99 -1.47 -3.01
N ALA A 43 -9.70 -2.22 -4.08
CA ALA A 43 -8.49 -3.04 -4.16
C ALA A 43 -7.21 -2.18 -4.12
N ALA A 44 -7.19 -1.04 -4.83
CA ALA A 44 -6.07 -0.09 -4.79
C ALA A 44 -5.89 0.52 -3.40
N VAL A 45 -6.99 0.97 -2.76
CA VAL A 45 -6.97 1.50 -1.39
C VAL A 45 -6.46 0.44 -0.40
N LEU A 46 -6.93 -0.80 -0.50
CA LEU A 46 -6.46 -1.91 0.33
C LEU A 46 -4.96 -2.18 0.12
N ALA A 47 -4.49 -2.22 -1.13
CA ALA A 47 -3.08 -2.45 -1.45
C ALA A 47 -2.18 -1.36 -0.84
N VAL A 48 -2.58 -0.09 -0.94
CA VAL A 48 -1.88 1.04 -0.28
C VAL A 48 -1.89 0.87 1.23
N GLY A 49 -3.07 0.61 1.82
CA GLY A 49 -3.22 0.44 3.26
C GLY A 49 -2.34 -0.69 3.82
N PHE A 50 -2.33 -1.85 3.17
CA PHE A 50 -1.46 -2.97 3.53
C PHE A 50 0.03 -2.63 3.38
N GLY A 51 0.41 -1.94 2.30
CA GLY A 51 1.78 -1.49 2.09
C GLY A 51 2.27 -0.58 3.23
N ILE A 52 1.46 0.40 3.62
CA ILE A 52 1.78 1.34 4.71
C ILE A 52 1.87 0.59 6.05
N ALA A 53 0.90 -0.27 6.36
CA ALA A 53 0.90 -1.03 7.61
C ALA A 53 2.15 -1.92 7.73
N PHE A 54 2.52 -2.60 6.64
CA PHE A 54 3.71 -3.46 6.61
C PHE A 54 5.01 -2.66 6.78
N TRP A 55 5.09 -1.49 6.14
CA TRP A 55 6.22 -0.58 6.28
C TRP A 55 6.35 -0.03 7.72
N LEU A 56 5.24 0.38 8.34
CA LEU A 56 5.23 0.84 9.74
C LEU A 56 5.60 -0.27 10.72
N LEU A 57 5.09 -1.49 10.53
CA LEU A 57 5.47 -2.64 11.35
C LEU A 57 6.96 -2.94 11.25
N HIS A 58 7.53 -2.80 10.05
CA HIS A 58 8.97 -2.96 9.85
C HIS A 58 9.76 -1.89 10.61
N ILE A 59 9.36 -0.61 10.50
CA ILE A 59 10.00 0.49 11.23
C ILE A 59 9.94 0.28 12.74
N LEU A 60 8.76 -0.05 13.27
CA LEU A 60 8.54 -0.33 14.69
C LEU A 60 9.45 -1.46 15.17
N ARG A 61 9.57 -2.52 14.38
CA ARG A 61 10.47 -3.64 14.68
C ARG A 61 11.92 -3.19 14.71
N THR A 62 12.38 -2.41 13.74
CA THR A 62 13.76 -1.92 13.70
C THR A 62 14.10 -1.07 14.93
N PHE A 63 13.24 -0.10 15.28
CA PHE A 63 13.44 0.73 16.48
C PHE A 63 13.37 -0.07 17.78
N SER A 64 12.49 -1.06 17.85
CA SER A 64 12.37 -1.92 19.04
C SER A 64 13.61 -2.80 19.23
N VAL A 65 14.22 -3.27 18.14
CA VAL A 65 15.45 -4.06 18.20
C VAL A 65 16.63 -3.19 18.66
N GLU A 66 16.78 -1.98 18.12
CA GLU A 66 17.85 -1.05 18.49
C GLU A 66 17.81 -0.62 19.96
N TRP A 67 16.63 -0.51 20.57
CA TRP A 67 16.48 -0.16 21.98
C TRP A 67 16.79 -1.30 22.96
N THR A 68 16.85 -2.54 22.48
CA THR A 68 17.07 -3.75 23.31
C THR A 68 18.51 -4.25 23.32
N THR A 69 19.41 -3.64 22.55
CA THR A 69 20.85 -3.94 22.47
C THR A 69 21.67 -2.80 23.03
#